data_AF-X1LVZ3-F1
#
_entry.id   AF-X1LVZ3-F1
#
_cell.length_a   1.000
_cell.length_b   1.000
_cell.length_c   1.000
_cell.angle_alpha   90.00
_cell.angle_beta   90.00
_cell.angle_gamma   90.00
#
_symmetry.space_group_name_H-M   'P 1'
#
loop_
_entity.id
_entity.type
_entity.pdbx_description
1 polymer ?
#
loop_
_entity_poly.entity_id
_entity_poly.type
_entity_poly.pdbx_seq_one_letter_code
_entity_poly.pdbx_strand_id
1 'polypeptide(L)' 'VTPAADMPRVALKSGARLVIINQGETPFNRVAHLRFWEGIGEVLPPAVAQLKELMRVS' A
#
# COMPACT_ATOMS: atom_id res chain seq x y z
N VAL A 1 -14.73 -8.96 3.88
CA VAL A 1 -14.12 -10.23 4.33
C VAL A 1 -13.37 -10.00 5.62
N THR A 2 -13.67 -10.79 6.64
CA THR A 2 -13.03 -10.73 7.98
C THR A 2 -12.45 -12.12 8.24
N PRO A 3 -11.23 -12.26 8.81
CA PRO A 3 -10.43 -11.25 9.52
C PRO A 3 -9.44 -10.45 8.66
N ALA A 4 -9.24 -10.78 7.38
CA ALA A 4 -8.19 -10.15 6.57
C ALA A 4 -8.32 -8.61 6.46
N ALA A 5 -9.54 -8.07 6.42
CA ALA A 5 -9.76 -6.62 6.38
C ALA A 5 -9.29 -5.87 7.63
N ASP A 6 -9.02 -6.57 8.74
CA ASP A 6 -8.50 -5.98 9.98
C ASP A 6 -6.97 -5.88 10.00
N MET A 7 -6.27 -6.56 9.09
CA MET A 7 -4.79 -6.57 9.07
C MET A 7 -4.16 -5.18 8.96
N PRO A 8 -4.69 -4.22 8.15
CA PRO A 8 -4.15 -2.86 8.12
C PRO A 8 -4.17 -2.17 9.48
N ARG A 9 -5.21 -2.40 10.28
CA ARG A 9 -5.33 -1.86 11.64
C ARG A 9 -4.27 -2.43 12.57
N VAL A 10 -3.99 -3.74 12.49
CA VAL A 10 -2.95 -4.39 13.29
C VAL A 10 -1.56 -3.85 12.91
N ALA A 11 -1.27 -3.74 11.61
CA ALA A 11 0.00 -3.20 11.12
C ALA A 11 0.23 -1.75 11.57
N LEU A 12 -0.79 -0.89 11.47
CA LEU A 12 -0.73 0.50 11.95
C LEU A 12 -0.44 0.59 13.45
N LYS A 13 -1.08 -0.27 14.26
CA LYS A 13 -0.83 -0.32 15.72
C LYS A 13 0.62 -0.72 16.05
N SER A 14 1.26 -1.50 15.19
CA SER A 14 2.67 -1.85 15.30
C SER A 14 3.63 -0.80 14.72
N GLY A 15 3.14 0.35 14.27
CA GLY A 15 3.95 1.44 13.74
C GLY A 15 4.31 1.33 12.25
N ALA A 16 3.67 0.42 11.50
CA ALA A 16 3.89 0.32 10.06
C ALA A 16 3.29 1.53 9.32
N ARG A 17 3.92 1.93 8.21
CA ARG A 17 3.32 2.87 7.26
C ARG A 17 2.32 2.13 6.36
N LEU A 18 1.15 2.73 6.16
CA LEU A 18 0.08 2.16 5.35
C LEU A 18 0.03 2.82 3.97
N VAL A 19 0.13 2.02 2.91
CA VAL A 19 -0.13 2.41 1.53
C VAL A 19 -1.40 1.73 1.05
N ILE A 20 -2.26 2.44 0.32
CA ILE A 20 -3.46 1.86 -0.30
C ILE A 20 -3.44 2.11 -1.80
N ILE A 21 -3.62 1.05 -2.59
CA ILE A 21 -3.78 1.10 -4.05
C ILE A 21 -5.12 0.48 -4.36
N ASN A 22 -6.12 1.30 -4.63
CA ASN A 22 -7.47 0.84 -4.95
C ASN A 22 -8.25 1.96 -5.65
N GLN A 23 -9.16 1.63 -6.56
CA GLN A 23 -10.05 2.63 -7.17
C GLN A 23 -11.20 3.04 -6.22
N GLY A 24 -11.62 2.14 -5.32
CA GLY A 24 -12.70 2.39 -4.37
C GLY A 24 -12.20 2.93 -3.03
N GLU A 25 -13.04 3.69 -2.33
CA GLU A 25 -12.77 4.08 -0.95
C GLU A 25 -12.56 2.88 -0.03
N THR A 26 -11.83 3.11 1.05
CA THR A 26 -11.65 2.13 2.12
C THR A 26 -11.87 2.81 3.48
N PRO A 27 -12.25 2.05 4.52
CA PRO A 27 -12.31 2.56 5.89
C PRO A 27 -10.99 3.16 6.40
N PHE A 28 -9.86 2.86 5.74
CA PHE A 28 -8.53 3.30 6.13
C PHE A 28 -8.04 4.55 5.38
N ASN A 29 -8.85 5.15 4.51
CA ASN A 29 -8.42 6.29 3.68
C ASN A 29 -7.83 7.45 4.50
N ARG A 30 -8.39 7.73 5.69
CA ARG A 30 -7.95 8.83 6.57
C ARG A 30 -6.64 8.55 7.31
N VAL A 31 -6.21 7.29 7.36
CA VAL A 31 -5.00 6.84 8.07
C VAL A 31 -3.94 6.26 7.14
N ALA A 32 -4.21 6.27 5.83
CA ALA A 32 -3.23 5.91 4.81
C ALA A 32 -2.16 7.01 4.73
N HIS A 33 -0.90 6.60 4.68
CA HIS A 33 0.25 7.49 4.53
C HIS A 33 0.47 7.84 3.06
N LEU A 34 0.06 6.95 2.16
CA LEU A 34 0.09 7.15 0.72
C LEU A 34 -1.11 6.45 0.08
N ARG A 35 -1.77 7.11 -0.87
CA ARG A 35 -2.98 6.61 -1.53
C ARG A 35 -2.90 6.81 -3.03
N PHE A 36 -3.15 5.72 -3.75
CA PHE A 36 -3.32 5.70 -5.20
C PHE A 36 -4.76 5.32 -5.53
N TRP A 37 -5.32 5.99 -6.53
CA TRP A 37 -6.64 5.70 -7.11
C TRP A 37 -6.53 4.91 -8.41
N GLU A 38 -5.33 4.85 -8.97
CA GLU A 38 -4.91 4.10 -10.14
C GLU A 38 -5.00 2.59 -9.94
N GLY A 39 -4.93 1.84 -11.04
CA GLY A 39 -4.91 0.38 -10.99
C GLY A 39 -3.61 -0.16 -10.41
N ILE A 40 -3.66 -1.32 -9.73
CA ILE A 40 -2.44 -1.95 -9.18
C ILE A 40 -1.38 -2.24 -10.25
N GLY A 41 -1.81 -2.56 -11.48
CA GLY A 41 -0.92 -2.79 -12.62
C GLY A 41 -0.20 -1.53 -13.11
N GLU A 42 -0.69 -0.34 -12.77
CA GLU A 42 -0.07 0.93 -13.15
C GLU A 42 0.93 1.39 -12.07
N VAL A 43 0.62 1.10 -10.80
CA VAL A 43 1.41 1.58 -9.66
C VAL A 43 2.53 0.63 -9.28
N LEU A 44 2.25 -0.67 -9.15
CA LEU A 44 3.20 -1.60 -8.54
C LEU A 44 4.43 -1.89 -9.42
N PRO A 45 4.32 -2.10 -10.75
CA PRO A 45 5.49 -2.35 -11.59
C PRO A 45 6.56 -1.24 -11.56
N PRO A 46 6.24 0.06 -11.76
CA PRO A 46 7.26 1.11 -11.66
C PRO A 46 7.80 1.27 -10.24
N ALA A 47 6.99 1.06 -9.19
CA ALA A 47 7.46 1.10 -7.81
C ALA A 47 8.50 0.01 -7.51
N VAL A 48 8.27 -1.21 -8.01
CA VAL A 48 9.24 -2.32 -7.88
C VAL A 48 10.51 -2.05 -8.68
N ALA A 49 10.40 -1.47 -9.89
CA ALA A 49 11.57 -1.08 -10.67
C ALA A 49 12.43 -0.05 -9.91
N GLN A 50 11.81 1.00 -9.37
CA GLN A 50 12.52 1.99 -8.56
C GLN A 50 13.14 1.38 -7.30
N LEU A 51 12.45 0.43 -6.66
CA LEU A 51 12.99 -0.26 -5.49
C LEU A 51 14.27 -1.06 -5.83
N LYS A 52 14.31 -1.75 -6.98
CA LYS A 52 15.50 -2.49 -7.41
C LYS A 52 16.70 -1.57 -7.59
N GLU A 53 16.50 -0.41 -8.23
CA GLU A 53 17.54 0.62 -8.37
C GLU A 53 18.05 1.11 -7.01
N LEU A 54 17.14 1.41 -6.08
CA LEU A 54 17.49 1.84 -4.72
C LEU A 54 18.25 0.78 -3.92
N MET A 55 17.88 -0.49 -4.12
CA MET A 55 18.55 -1.62 -3.46
C MET A 55 19.87 -2.01 -4.13
N ARG A 56 20.22 -1.39 -5.27
CA ARG A 56 21.37 -1.79 -6.11
C ARG A 56 21.34 -3.27 -6.49
N VAL A 57 20.15 -3.85 -6.57
CA VAL A 57 19.95 -5.23 -7.02
C VAL A 57 19.65 -5.13 -8.51
N SER A 58 20.72 -5.20 -9.31
CA SER A 58 20.67 -5.30 -10.78
C SER A 58 20.15 -6.66 -11.23
#